data_AF-T1BEJ3-F1
#
_entry.id   AF-T1BEJ3-F1
#
_cell.length_a   1.000
_cell.length_b   1.000
_cell.length_c   1.000
_cell.angle_alpha   90.00
_cell.angle_beta   90.00
_cell.angle_gamma   90.00
#
_symmetry.space_group_name_H-M   'P 1'
#
loop_
_entity.id
_entity.type
_entity.pdbx_description
1 polymer ?
#
loop_
_entity_poly.entity_id
_entity_poly.type
_entity_poly.pdbx_seq_one_letter_code
_entity_poly.pdbx_strand_id
1 'polypeptide(L)'
;STFLRQTYRAWLYFTRELKGLAFLWPGLMHRIEGGVRRNLAHKVANPQLRQKIMPTTPLGCKRILLSDTWWSTLELPHVTLETDPIHHIEAAHLVTETGARHALDVLVLATGFRYQDNPMARLFKGENDLTLEEFWKKQRSAYLGMMMPSFPNFFLLTGPFTGLGHNSIVFMIECQTRWIQAALAHVTTQRKNEFRVRAQVYEAFAKEMNQRSKKTLWMQGCQSWYLDPAGRNTALWPGFSLSYWWRTRHFNAKDFEYA
;
A
#
# COMPACT_ATOMS: atom_id res chain seq x y z
N SER A 1 6.41 32.88 -6.09
CA SER A 1 6.97 33.10 -4.74
C SER A 1 6.98 31.78 -3.95
N THR A 2 7.88 31.63 -2.99
CA THR A 2 7.96 30.44 -2.10
C THR A 2 6.67 30.20 -1.32
N PHE A 3 6.02 31.28 -0.89
CA PHE A 3 4.73 31.23 -0.19
C PHE A 3 3.63 30.54 -1.01
N LEU A 4 3.43 30.94 -2.27
CA LEU A 4 2.40 30.33 -3.15
C LEU A 4 2.64 28.83 -3.36
N ARG A 5 3.91 28.41 -3.49
CA ARG A 5 4.24 26.98 -3.61
C ARG A 5 3.91 26.22 -2.32
N GLN A 6 4.21 26.80 -1.16
CA GLN A 6 3.92 26.18 0.14
C GLN A 6 2.42 26.08 0.39
N THR A 7 1.65 27.14 0.11
CA THR A 7 0.19 27.11 0.26
C THR A 7 -0.45 26.12 -0.71
N TYR A 8 0.01 26.06 -1.96
CA TYR A 8 -0.47 25.06 -2.92
C TYR A 8 -0.18 23.63 -2.48
N ARG A 9 1.04 23.35 -1.97
CA ARG A 9 1.39 22.03 -1.42
C ARG A 9 0.54 21.67 -0.20
N ALA A 10 0.28 22.63 0.69
CA ALA A 10 -0.60 22.43 1.84
C ALA A 10 -2.02 22.11 1.38
N TRP A 11 -2.55 22.86 0.42
CA TRP A 11 -3.86 22.59 -0.18
C TRP A 11 -3.93 21.20 -0.82
N LEU A 12 -2.92 20.80 -1.62
CA LEU A 12 -2.84 19.45 -2.18
C LEU A 12 -2.80 18.38 -1.08
N TYR A 13 -2.02 18.59 -0.02
CA TYR A 13 -1.95 17.66 1.10
C TYR A 13 -3.31 17.51 1.78
N PHE A 14 -3.95 18.60 2.19
CA PHE A 14 -5.22 18.55 2.93
C PHE A 14 -6.36 18.00 2.06
N THR A 15 -6.42 18.35 0.78
CA THR A 15 -7.43 17.79 -0.13
C THR A 15 -7.26 16.29 -0.33
N ARG A 16 -6.04 15.77 -0.36
CA ARG A 16 -5.76 14.32 -0.41
C ARG A 16 -6.05 13.66 0.93
N GLU A 17 -5.67 14.29 2.03
CA GLU A 17 -5.90 13.79 3.39
C GLU A 17 -7.39 13.64 3.71
N LEU A 18 -8.22 14.60 3.29
CA LEU A 18 -9.68 14.54 3.41
C LEU A 18 -10.28 13.33 2.68
N LYS A 19 -9.70 12.89 1.56
CA LYS A 19 -10.15 11.66 0.87
C LYS A 19 -9.93 10.41 1.72
N GLY A 20 -9.01 10.45 2.68
CA GLY A 20 -8.79 9.37 3.66
C GLY A 20 -10.04 9.04 4.47
N LEU A 21 -10.93 10.01 4.71
CA LEU A 21 -12.21 9.79 5.40
C LEU A 21 -13.03 8.68 4.71
N ALA A 22 -13.03 8.64 3.38
CA ALA A 22 -13.77 7.64 2.63
C ALA A 22 -13.18 6.23 2.77
N PHE A 23 -11.85 6.11 2.81
CA PHE A 23 -11.19 4.81 3.01
C PHE A 23 -11.28 4.28 4.46
N LEU A 24 -11.36 5.19 5.43
CA LEU A 24 -11.49 4.85 6.85
C LEU A 24 -12.96 4.64 7.27
N TRP A 25 -13.93 5.14 6.50
CA TRP A 25 -15.36 4.93 6.74
C TRP A 25 -16.07 4.34 5.50
N PRO A 26 -16.27 3.00 5.47
CA PRO A 26 -16.85 2.28 4.34
C PRO A 26 -18.15 2.87 3.79
N GLY A 27 -19.06 3.35 4.66
CA GLY A 27 -20.34 3.92 4.24
C GLY A 27 -20.23 5.14 3.33
N LEU A 28 -19.14 5.93 3.45
CA LEU A 28 -18.89 7.07 2.58
C LEU A 28 -18.46 6.63 1.17
N MET A 29 -17.65 5.58 1.04
CA MET A 29 -17.23 5.05 -0.26
C MET A 29 -18.41 4.51 -1.09
N HIS A 30 -19.40 3.89 -0.45
CA HIS A 30 -20.58 3.39 -1.14
C HIS A 30 -21.36 4.53 -1.83
N ARG A 31 -21.41 5.72 -1.22
CA ARG A 31 -22.03 6.91 -1.84
C ARG A 31 -21.23 7.40 -3.06
N ILE A 32 -19.91 7.28 -3.01
CA ILE A 32 -19.02 7.64 -4.12
C ILE A 32 -19.20 6.66 -5.28
N GLU A 33 -19.45 5.37 -5.01
CA GLU A 33 -19.65 4.35 -6.04
C GLU A 33 -20.80 4.69 -7.00
N GLY A 34 -21.92 5.23 -6.50
CA GLY A 34 -23.02 5.69 -7.36
C GLY A 34 -22.61 6.82 -8.31
N GLY A 35 -21.68 7.68 -7.91
CA GLY A 35 -21.07 8.69 -8.78
C GLY A 35 -20.17 8.06 -9.85
N VAL A 36 -19.35 7.07 -9.48
CA VAL A 36 -18.49 6.33 -10.40
C VAL A 36 -19.33 5.60 -11.45
N ARG A 37 -20.40 4.91 -11.06
CA ARG A 37 -21.32 4.21 -11.98
C ARG A 37 -21.98 5.16 -12.97
N ARG A 38 -22.42 6.34 -12.52
CA ARG A 38 -22.97 7.38 -13.40
C ARG A 38 -21.93 7.91 -14.38
N ASN A 39 -20.71 8.16 -13.92
CA ASN A 39 -19.61 8.61 -14.78
C ASN A 39 -19.24 7.54 -15.82
N LEU A 40 -19.21 6.27 -15.45
CA LEU A 40 -19.02 5.14 -16.38
C LEU A 40 -20.14 5.10 -17.42
N ALA A 41 -21.40 5.23 -16.99
CA ALA A 41 -22.55 5.25 -17.89
C ALA A 41 -22.52 6.41 -18.90
N HIS A 42 -21.98 7.56 -18.50
CA HIS A 42 -21.78 8.72 -19.38
C HIS A 42 -20.60 8.53 -20.35
N LYS A 43 -19.54 7.84 -19.93
CA LYS A 43 -18.30 7.69 -20.72
C LYS A 43 -18.28 6.46 -21.62
N VAL A 44 -19.14 5.47 -21.36
CA VAL A 44 -19.24 4.24 -22.13
C VAL A 44 -20.70 4.02 -22.49
N ALA A 45 -21.04 4.17 -23.77
CA ALA A 45 -22.39 4.00 -24.29
C ALA A 45 -22.82 2.52 -24.29
N ASN A 46 -21.92 1.60 -24.62
CA ASN A 46 -22.23 0.18 -24.75
C ASN A 46 -22.56 -0.48 -23.38
N PRO A 47 -23.80 -0.97 -23.16
CA PRO A 47 -24.20 -1.59 -21.89
C PRO A 47 -23.45 -2.88 -21.56
N GLN A 48 -23.11 -3.70 -22.55
CA GLN A 48 -22.37 -4.96 -22.34
C GLN A 48 -20.94 -4.67 -21.88
N LEU A 49 -20.30 -3.66 -22.48
CA LEU A 49 -18.96 -3.23 -22.08
C LEU A 49 -18.96 -2.66 -20.65
N ARG A 50 -19.99 -1.90 -20.27
CA ARG A 50 -20.14 -1.41 -18.88
C ARG A 50 -20.20 -2.54 -17.86
N GLN A 51 -20.89 -3.63 -18.19
CA GLN A 51 -20.97 -4.80 -17.31
C GLN A 51 -19.62 -5.48 -17.14
N LYS A 52 -18.83 -5.62 -18.21
CA LYS A 52 -17.46 -6.16 -18.15
C LYS A 52 -16.49 -5.27 -17.37
N ILE A 53 -16.63 -3.95 -17.46
CA ILE A 53 -15.75 -2.99 -16.78
C ILE A 53 -16.00 -2.93 -15.27
N MET A 54 -17.27 -3.02 -14.85
CA MET A 54 -17.63 -2.73 -13.46
C MET A 54 -17.18 -3.85 -12.51
N PRO A 55 -16.30 -3.57 -11.53
CA PRO A 55 -15.87 -4.57 -10.57
C PRO A 55 -17.02 -5.05 -9.69
N THR A 56 -16.97 -6.32 -9.28
CA THR A 56 -17.87 -6.92 -8.29
C THR A 56 -17.41 -6.69 -6.85
N THR A 57 -16.20 -6.18 -6.66
CA THR A 57 -15.62 -5.88 -5.34
C THR A 57 -15.94 -4.45 -4.88
N PRO A 58 -16.02 -4.17 -3.56
CA PRO A 58 -16.29 -2.82 -3.05
C PRO A 58 -15.29 -1.76 -3.54
N LEU A 59 -15.79 -0.58 -3.92
CA LEU A 59 -14.94 0.54 -4.35
C LEU A 59 -13.98 0.95 -3.24
N GLY A 60 -12.68 0.99 -3.54
CA GLY A 60 -11.64 1.43 -2.58
C GLY A 60 -11.06 0.31 -1.72
N CYS A 61 -11.54 -0.93 -1.85
CA CYS A 61 -10.93 -2.10 -1.23
C CYS A 61 -9.52 -2.37 -1.80
N LYS A 62 -9.30 -2.02 -3.08
CA LYS A 62 -8.00 -1.92 -3.77
C LYS A 62 -7.64 -0.46 -4.04
N ARG A 63 -6.39 -0.20 -4.47
CA ARG A 63 -5.96 1.14 -4.88
C ARG A 63 -6.82 1.63 -6.04
N ILE A 64 -7.45 2.78 -5.88
CA ILE A 64 -8.19 3.42 -6.97
C ILE A 64 -7.18 3.96 -7.98
N LEU A 65 -7.31 3.52 -9.23
CA LEU A 65 -6.54 4.03 -10.36
C LEU A 65 -7.29 5.21 -10.97
N LEU A 66 -6.56 6.26 -11.30
CA LEU A 66 -7.10 7.46 -11.95
C LEU A 66 -6.61 7.47 -13.39
N SER A 67 -7.54 7.62 -14.32
CA SER A 67 -7.24 7.75 -15.75
C SER A 67 -8.29 8.63 -16.40
N ASP A 68 -7.85 9.52 -17.27
CA ASP A 68 -8.72 10.39 -18.04
C ASP A 68 -9.22 9.71 -19.33
N THR A 69 -8.52 8.66 -19.79
CA THR A 69 -8.66 8.09 -21.13
C THR A 69 -9.02 6.59 -21.15
N TRP A 70 -8.92 5.89 -20.02
CA TRP A 70 -9.10 4.42 -20.01
C TRP A 70 -10.47 3.99 -20.55
N TRP A 71 -11.56 4.58 -20.06
CA TRP A 71 -12.90 4.20 -20.50
C TRP A 71 -13.18 4.52 -21.96
N SER A 72 -12.76 5.68 -22.45
CA SER A 72 -12.95 6.05 -23.86
C SER A 72 -12.11 5.19 -24.80
N THR A 73 -10.95 4.70 -24.34
CA THR A 73 -10.11 3.78 -25.12
C THR A 73 -10.85 2.47 -25.42
N LEU A 74 -11.66 1.99 -24.48
CA LEU A 74 -12.42 0.74 -24.63
C LEU A 74 -13.55 0.83 -25.66
N GLU A 75 -13.94 2.04 -26.11
CA GLU A 75 -14.95 2.23 -27.16
C GLU A 75 -14.35 2.36 -28.57
N LEU A 76 -13.02 2.37 -28.70
CA LEU A 76 -12.38 2.44 -30.01
C LEU A 76 -12.65 1.16 -30.81
N PRO A 77 -12.89 1.26 -32.12
CA PRO A 77 -13.30 0.10 -32.94
C PRO A 77 -12.24 -1.00 -33.04
N HIS A 78 -10.98 -0.68 -32.72
CA HIS A 78 -9.85 -1.63 -32.73
C HIS A 78 -9.46 -2.11 -31.32
N VAL A 79 -10.26 -1.81 -30.30
CA VAL A 79 -10.01 -2.23 -28.91
C VAL A 79 -11.08 -3.22 -28.49
N THR A 80 -10.64 -4.37 -27.97
CA THR A 80 -11.53 -5.40 -27.43
C THR A 80 -11.19 -5.65 -25.96
N LEU A 81 -12.20 -5.62 -25.09
CA LEU A 81 -12.06 -6.03 -23.70
C LEU A 81 -12.42 -7.51 -23.54
N GLU A 82 -11.39 -8.33 -23.36
CA GLU A 82 -11.52 -9.73 -22.97
C GLU A 82 -11.41 -9.88 -21.45
N THR A 83 -12.36 -10.59 -20.84
CA THR A 83 -12.45 -10.81 -19.38
C THR A 83 -12.47 -12.29 -19.01
N ASP A 84 -12.57 -13.18 -20.00
CA ASP A 84 -12.52 -14.62 -19.78
C ASP A 84 -11.14 -15.04 -19.23
N PRO A 85 -11.09 -16.04 -18.34
CA PRO A 85 -9.81 -16.56 -17.85
C PRO A 85 -8.91 -17.05 -18.98
N ILE A 86 -7.61 -16.81 -18.83
CA ILE A 86 -6.60 -17.28 -19.77
C ILE A 86 -6.28 -18.73 -19.43
N HIS A 87 -6.40 -19.63 -20.41
CA HIS A 87 -5.97 -21.02 -20.26
C HIS A 87 -4.46 -21.16 -20.49
N HIS A 88 -3.97 -20.73 -21.66
CA HIS A 88 -2.55 -20.73 -22.00
C HIS A 88 -2.25 -19.82 -23.19
N ILE A 89 -0.96 -19.70 -23.51
CA ILE A 89 -0.47 -19.09 -24.75
C ILE A 89 0.10 -20.23 -25.62
N GLU A 90 -0.33 -20.30 -26.87
CA GLU A 90 0.11 -21.28 -27.87
C GLU A 90 0.63 -20.55 -29.11
N ALA A 91 1.94 -20.67 -29.38
CA ALA A 91 2.61 -19.94 -30.46
C ALA A 91 2.28 -18.43 -30.42
N ALA A 92 1.59 -17.92 -31.45
CA ALA A 92 1.15 -16.52 -31.57
C ALA A 92 -0.31 -16.30 -31.12
N HIS A 93 -0.86 -17.17 -30.28
CA HIS A 93 -2.25 -17.08 -29.83
C HIS A 93 -2.37 -17.11 -28.31
N LEU A 94 -3.24 -16.26 -27.76
CA LEU A 94 -3.78 -16.41 -26.42
C LEU A 94 -5.07 -17.22 -26.51
N VAL A 95 -5.18 -18.26 -25.68
CA VAL A 95 -6.34 -19.14 -25.61
C VAL A 95 -7.04 -18.96 -24.27
N THR A 96 -8.32 -18.58 -24.30
CA THR A 96 -9.16 -18.46 -23.10
C THR A 96 -9.70 -19.82 -22.67
N GLU A 97 -10.20 -19.94 -21.44
CA GLU A 97 -10.88 -21.16 -20.96
C GLU A 97 -12.18 -21.47 -21.71
N THR A 98 -12.78 -20.46 -22.36
CA THR A 98 -13.94 -20.64 -23.25
C THR A 98 -13.56 -21.21 -24.62
N GLY A 99 -12.26 -21.35 -24.90
CA GLY A 99 -11.73 -21.83 -26.18
C GLY A 99 -11.55 -20.74 -27.25
N ALA A 100 -11.82 -19.47 -26.91
CA ALA A 100 -11.57 -18.36 -27.82
C ALA A 100 -10.06 -18.20 -28.05
N ARG A 101 -9.68 -17.95 -29.31
CA ARG A 101 -8.29 -17.78 -29.74
C ARG A 101 -8.07 -16.35 -30.22
N HIS A 102 -7.13 -15.66 -29.61
CA HIS A 102 -6.75 -14.30 -29.99
C HIS A 102 -5.34 -14.32 -30.58
N ALA A 103 -5.20 -13.99 -31.86
CA ALA A 103 -3.90 -13.86 -32.50
C ALA A 103 -3.19 -12.60 -31.98
N LEU A 104 -1.88 -12.70 -31.69
CA LEU A 104 -1.07 -11.65 -31.10
C LEU A 104 0.28 -11.58 -31.82
N ASP A 105 0.62 -10.40 -32.35
CA ASP A 105 1.99 -10.10 -32.80
C ASP A 105 2.88 -9.68 -31.62
N VAL A 106 2.28 -9.07 -30.59
CA VAL A 106 2.95 -8.56 -29.39
C VAL A 106 2.13 -8.86 -28.14
N LEU A 107 2.81 -9.34 -27.10
CA LEU A 107 2.22 -9.54 -25.77
C LEU A 107 2.90 -8.61 -24.75
N VAL A 108 2.10 -7.77 -24.08
CA VAL A 108 2.56 -6.88 -23.01
C VAL A 108 2.07 -7.39 -21.67
N LEU A 109 3.00 -7.74 -20.77
CA LEU A 109 2.68 -8.26 -19.43
C LEU A 109 2.52 -7.10 -18.43
N ALA A 110 1.28 -6.67 -18.21
CA ALA A 110 0.90 -5.69 -17.18
C ALA A 110 0.41 -6.35 -15.87
N THR A 111 1.09 -7.41 -15.41
CA THR A 111 0.62 -8.34 -14.37
C THR A 111 0.94 -7.93 -12.92
N GLY A 112 1.45 -6.71 -12.70
CA GLY A 112 1.77 -6.19 -11.37
C GLY A 112 3.05 -6.76 -10.75
N PHE A 113 3.10 -6.84 -9.41
CA PHE A 113 4.31 -7.19 -8.66
C PHE A 113 4.02 -8.10 -7.46
N ARG A 114 5.03 -8.87 -7.03
CA ARG A 114 5.00 -9.70 -5.82
C ARG A 114 5.45 -8.88 -4.61
N TYR A 115 4.52 -8.24 -3.91
CA TYR A 115 4.83 -7.40 -2.75
C TYR A 115 5.23 -8.22 -1.50
N GLN A 116 4.52 -9.33 -1.25
CA GLN A 116 4.73 -10.15 -0.04
C GLN A 116 5.97 -11.05 -0.16
N ASP A 117 6.19 -11.64 -1.33
CA ASP A 117 7.38 -12.46 -1.61
C ASP A 117 8.50 -11.58 -2.18
N ASN A 118 9.29 -10.98 -1.27
CA ASN A 118 10.46 -10.19 -1.61
C ASN A 118 11.73 -11.01 -1.34
N PRO A 119 12.42 -11.52 -2.38
CA PRO A 119 13.65 -12.30 -2.23
C PRO A 119 14.75 -11.58 -1.44
N MET A 120 14.76 -10.24 -1.45
CA MET A 120 15.73 -9.45 -0.71
C MET A 120 15.64 -9.65 0.81
N ALA A 121 14.49 -10.08 1.34
CA ALA A 121 14.33 -10.35 2.77
C ALA A 121 15.24 -11.51 3.26
N ARG A 122 15.74 -12.36 2.36
CA ARG A 122 16.71 -13.42 2.69
C ARG A 122 18.14 -12.91 2.87
N LEU A 123 18.44 -11.71 2.38
CA LEU A 123 19.79 -11.14 2.40
C LEU A 123 20.10 -10.39 3.69
N PHE A 124 19.06 -9.91 4.39
CA PHE A 124 19.22 -9.16 5.64
C PHE A 124 19.12 -10.10 6.83
N LYS A 125 20.21 -10.22 7.57
CA LYS A 125 20.31 -11.02 8.78
C LYS A 125 20.44 -10.14 10.01
N GLY A 126 19.67 -10.46 11.03
CA GLY A 126 19.75 -9.88 12.36
C GLY A 126 20.59 -10.74 13.28
N GLU A 127 20.24 -10.74 14.56
CA GLU A 127 20.90 -11.58 15.56
C GLU A 127 20.72 -13.07 15.29
N ASN A 128 21.72 -13.86 15.69
CA ASN A 128 21.70 -15.32 15.57
C ASN A 128 21.42 -15.80 14.14
N ASP A 129 21.92 -15.07 13.14
CA ASP A 129 21.70 -15.31 11.71
C ASP A 129 20.22 -15.26 11.25
N LEU A 130 19.31 -14.75 12.09
CA LEU A 130 17.88 -14.69 11.78
C LEU A 130 17.62 -13.79 10.56
N THR A 131 17.11 -14.36 9.47
CA THR A 131 16.78 -13.59 8.28
C THR A 131 15.49 -12.78 8.47
N LEU A 132 15.36 -11.69 7.72
CA LEU A 132 14.13 -10.88 7.72
C LEU A 132 12.91 -11.67 7.21
N GLU A 133 13.13 -12.59 6.26
CA GLU A 133 12.10 -13.53 5.81
C GLU A 133 11.60 -14.40 6.97
N GLU A 134 12.51 -15.02 7.73
CA GLU A 134 12.17 -15.85 8.89
C GLU A 134 11.44 -15.07 9.97
N PHE A 135 11.93 -13.86 10.29
CA PHE A 135 11.29 -12.98 11.27
C PHE A 135 9.84 -12.65 10.88
N TRP A 136 9.57 -12.42 9.59
CA TRP A 136 8.23 -12.08 9.10
C TRP A 136 7.30 -13.28 8.86
N LYS A 137 7.76 -14.54 9.00
CA LYS A 137 6.90 -15.73 8.88
C LYS A 137 5.67 -15.68 9.81
N LYS A 138 5.83 -15.18 11.04
CA LYS A 138 4.73 -15.05 11.99
C LYS A 138 3.82 -13.87 11.66
N GLN A 139 4.41 -12.69 11.48
CA GLN A 139 3.72 -11.46 11.13
C GLN A 139 4.70 -10.48 10.49
N ARG A 140 4.34 -9.96 9.32
CA ARG A 140 5.07 -8.89 8.67
C ARG A 140 4.76 -7.54 9.32
N SER A 141 5.62 -7.11 10.24
CA SER A 141 5.51 -5.83 10.94
C SER A 141 6.87 -5.21 11.24
N ALA A 142 6.89 -3.89 11.43
CA ALA A 142 8.04 -3.11 11.90
C ALA A 142 7.53 -1.93 12.73
N TYR A 143 8.21 -1.58 13.83
CA TYR A 143 7.88 -0.42 14.65
C TYR A 143 7.98 0.85 13.82
N LEU A 144 6.87 1.60 13.73
CA LEU A 144 6.68 2.75 12.84
C LEU A 144 7.05 2.47 11.36
N GLY A 145 7.04 1.21 10.95
CA GLY A 145 7.49 0.78 9.63
C GLY A 145 9.01 0.87 9.40
N MET A 146 9.80 1.04 10.47
CA MET A 146 11.24 1.30 10.40
C MET A 146 12.10 0.24 11.08
N MET A 147 11.77 -0.20 12.30
CA MET A 147 12.68 -1.01 13.11
C MET A 147 12.07 -2.30 13.66
N MET A 148 12.91 -3.30 13.95
CA MET A 148 12.52 -4.59 14.53
C MET A 148 13.53 -4.98 15.63
N PRO A 149 13.08 -5.63 16.72
CA PRO A 149 13.91 -5.86 17.91
C PRO A 149 15.15 -6.74 17.65
N SER A 150 15.06 -7.72 16.75
CA SER A 150 16.16 -8.65 16.41
C SER A 150 17.11 -8.12 15.32
N PHE A 151 16.93 -6.88 14.88
CA PHE A 151 17.72 -6.24 13.84
C PHE A 151 18.24 -4.89 14.36
N PRO A 152 19.24 -4.89 15.28
CA PRO A 152 19.79 -3.65 15.83
C PRO A 152 20.41 -2.79 14.73
N ASN A 153 20.36 -1.46 14.90
CA ASN A 153 20.89 -0.46 13.95
C ASN A 153 20.34 -0.53 12.51
N PHE A 154 19.32 -1.36 12.27
CA PHE A 154 18.72 -1.54 10.96
C PHE A 154 17.42 -0.74 10.83
N PHE A 155 17.32 0.04 9.75
CA PHE A 155 16.14 0.85 9.44
C PHE A 155 15.58 0.50 8.06
N LEU A 156 14.27 0.28 8.00
CA LEU A 156 13.52 0.18 6.76
C LEU A 156 12.89 1.54 6.42
N LEU A 157 12.99 1.93 5.15
CA LEU A 157 12.09 2.92 4.58
C LEU A 157 10.94 2.18 3.90
N THR A 158 9.73 2.74 3.99
CA THR A 158 8.52 2.16 3.41
C THR A 158 8.23 0.71 3.87
N GLY A 159 8.61 0.37 5.11
CA GLY A 159 8.32 -0.92 5.70
C GLY A 159 6.82 -1.14 6.00
N PRO A 160 6.47 -2.26 6.65
CA PRO A 160 5.08 -2.58 6.98
C PRO A 160 4.34 -1.44 7.69
N PHE A 161 3.05 -1.26 7.39
CA PHE A 161 2.20 -0.19 7.91
C PHE A 161 2.64 1.25 7.54
N THR A 162 3.18 1.46 6.34
CA THR A 162 3.54 2.81 5.86
C THR A 162 2.93 3.16 4.50
N GLY A 163 2.37 2.17 3.80
CA GLY A 163 1.64 2.38 2.56
C GLY A 163 0.39 3.22 2.76
N LEU A 164 -0.08 3.88 1.70
CA LEU A 164 -1.24 4.76 1.74
C LEU A 164 -2.17 4.49 0.55
N GLY A 165 -3.47 4.60 0.80
CA GLY A 165 -4.50 4.55 -0.24
C GLY A 165 -4.88 5.92 -0.82
N HIS A 166 -4.66 7.00 -0.06
CA HIS A 166 -5.22 8.33 -0.36
C HIS A 166 -4.20 9.47 -0.47
N ASN A 167 -3.00 9.31 0.09
CA ASN A 167 -1.97 10.35 0.14
C ASN A 167 -0.61 9.83 -0.37
N SER A 168 0.40 10.70 -0.43
CA SER A 168 1.70 10.40 -1.04
C SER A 168 2.62 9.60 -0.13
N ILE A 169 3.22 8.53 -0.66
CA ILE A 169 4.26 7.78 0.05
C ILE A 169 5.50 8.63 0.33
N VAL A 170 5.78 9.65 -0.49
CA VAL A 170 6.91 10.58 -0.30
C VAL A 170 6.80 11.29 1.05
N PHE A 171 5.59 11.67 1.46
CA PHE A 171 5.36 12.27 2.78
C PHE A 171 5.71 11.32 3.92
N MET A 172 5.42 10.02 3.77
CA MET A 172 5.78 9.00 4.77
C MET A 172 7.31 8.83 4.82
N ILE A 173 7.98 8.81 3.67
CA ILE A 173 9.44 8.74 3.58
C ILE A 173 10.10 9.96 4.24
N GLU A 174 9.59 11.17 4.00
CA GLU A 174 10.09 12.39 4.67
C GLU A 174 9.90 12.32 6.19
N CYS A 175 8.78 11.78 6.67
CA CYS A 175 8.54 11.52 8.09
C CYS A 175 9.54 10.51 8.67
N GLN A 176 9.73 9.36 8.00
CA GLN A 176 10.69 8.34 8.41
C GLN A 176 12.12 8.89 8.43
N THR A 177 12.53 9.60 7.38
CA THR A 177 13.90 10.14 7.26
C THR A 177 14.20 11.12 8.39
N ARG A 178 13.29 12.06 8.69
CA ARG A 178 13.45 12.99 9.82
C ARG A 178 13.53 12.27 11.16
N TRP A 179 12.69 11.26 11.37
CA TRP A 179 12.70 10.48 12.60
C TRP A 179 14.00 9.68 12.76
N ILE A 180 14.48 9.04 11.68
CA ILE A 180 15.75 8.29 11.66
C ILE A 180 16.93 9.23 11.95
N GLN A 181 16.97 10.43 11.35
CA GLN A 181 17.99 11.44 11.65
C GLN A 181 18.01 11.81 13.15
N ALA A 182 16.84 12.01 13.75
CA ALA A 182 16.74 12.31 15.18
C ALA A 182 17.19 11.12 16.06
N ALA A 183 16.85 9.89 15.67
CA ALA A 183 17.30 8.68 16.36
C ALA A 183 18.83 8.53 16.29
N LEU A 184 19.43 8.67 15.10
CA LEU A 184 20.88 8.60 14.91
C LEU A 184 21.62 9.68 15.70
N ALA A 185 21.11 10.91 15.70
CA ALA A 185 21.67 11.99 16.52
C ALA A 185 21.65 11.64 18.01
N HIS A 186 20.55 11.05 18.51
CA HIS A 186 20.45 10.62 19.91
C HIS A 186 21.42 9.48 20.25
N VAL A 187 21.52 8.44 19.42
CA VAL A 187 22.43 7.32 19.68
C VAL A 187 23.89 7.80 19.70
N THR A 188 24.24 8.72 18.79
CA THR A 188 25.58 9.32 18.72
C THR A 188 25.93 10.07 20.01
N THR A 189 24.98 10.79 20.63
CA THR A 189 25.24 11.50 21.90
C THR A 189 25.37 10.56 23.10
N GLN A 190 24.70 9.41 23.08
CA GLN A 190 24.81 8.40 24.15
C GLN A 190 26.12 7.58 24.10
N ARG A 191 26.90 7.69 23.02
CA ARG A 191 28.12 6.89 22.77
C ARG A 191 27.86 5.38 22.86
N LYS A 192 26.70 4.97 22.37
CA LYS A 192 26.26 3.57 22.32
C LYS A 192 26.43 3.04 20.90
N ASN A 193 26.85 1.78 20.79
CA ASN A 193 27.13 1.15 19.50
C ASN A 193 25.94 0.35 18.98
N GLU A 194 25.04 -0.02 19.88
CA GLU A 194 23.84 -0.76 19.53
C GLU A 194 22.57 0.01 19.93
N PHE A 195 21.61 0.00 19.01
CA PHE A 195 20.33 0.65 19.17
C PHE A 195 19.22 -0.22 18.58
N ARG A 196 18.26 -0.61 19.42
CA ARG A 196 17.12 -1.45 19.00
C ARG A 196 15.83 -1.05 19.71
N VAL A 197 14.71 -1.27 19.04
CA VAL A 197 13.38 -1.10 19.64
C VAL A 197 13.13 -2.22 20.65
N ARG A 198 12.57 -1.88 21.82
CA ARG A 198 12.20 -2.87 22.82
C ARG A 198 11.11 -3.80 22.29
N ALA A 199 11.23 -5.11 22.56
CA ALA A 199 10.27 -6.13 22.10
C ALA A 199 8.81 -5.79 22.47
N GLN A 200 8.56 -5.37 23.72
CA GLN A 200 7.23 -5.01 24.19
C GLN A 200 6.60 -3.82 23.42
N VAL A 201 7.43 -2.85 22.98
CA VAL A 201 6.96 -1.68 22.22
C VAL A 201 6.61 -2.09 20.80
N TYR A 202 7.45 -2.93 20.19
CA TYR A 202 7.19 -3.52 18.89
C TYR A 202 5.89 -4.34 18.87
N GLU A 203 5.69 -5.23 19.86
CA GLU A 203 4.49 -6.06 19.96
C GLU A 203 3.22 -5.24 20.20
N ALA A 204 3.29 -4.25 21.10
CA ALA A 204 2.18 -3.33 21.35
C ALA A 204 1.79 -2.56 20.09
N PHE A 205 2.78 -2.04 19.34
CA PHE A 205 2.56 -1.36 18.07
C PHE A 205 1.92 -2.29 17.04
N ALA A 206 2.45 -3.50 16.84
CA ALA A 206 1.93 -4.47 15.89
C ALA A 206 0.47 -4.86 16.21
N LYS A 207 0.15 -5.05 17.50
CA LYS A 207 -1.21 -5.32 17.98
C LYS A 207 -2.14 -4.14 17.69
N GLU A 208 -1.72 -2.91 17.96
CA GLU A 208 -2.49 -1.70 17.68
C GLU A 208 -2.79 -1.56 16.17
N MET A 209 -1.78 -1.75 15.31
CA MET A 209 -1.95 -1.64 13.85
C MET A 209 -2.93 -2.68 13.32
N ASN A 210 -2.85 -3.92 13.81
CA ASN A 210 -3.81 -4.96 13.46
C ASN A 210 -5.23 -4.59 13.89
N GLN A 211 -5.42 -4.10 15.11
CA GLN A 211 -6.74 -3.70 15.62
C GLN A 211 -7.34 -2.54 14.82
N ARG A 212 -6.54 -1.52 14.51
CA ARG A 212 -6.97 -0.37 13.71
C ARG A 212 -7.32 -0.78 12.29
N SER A 213 -6.53 -1.68 11.69
CA SER A 213 -6.75 -2.16 10.34
C SER A 213 -8.11 -2.84 10.17
N LYS A 214 -8.59 -3.62 11.16
CA LYS A 214 -9.88 -4.34 11.08
C LYS A 214 -11.08 -3.45 10.73
N LYS A 215 -11.04 -2.16 11.09
CA LYS A 215 -12.13 -1.21 10.85
C LYS A 215 -12.05 -0.52 9.47
N THR A 216 -10.98 -0.76 8.72
CA THR A 216 -10.72 -0.10 7.43
C THR A 216 -11.36 -0.86 6.27
N LEU A 217 -11.65 -0.14 5.18
CA LEU A 217 -12.22 -0.72 3.98
C LEU A 217 -11.29 -1.74 3.30
N TRP A 218 -9.97 -1.60 3.47
CA TRP A 218 -8.97 -2.50 2.88
C TRP A 218 -9.03 -3.93 3.42
N MET A 219 -9.64 -4.11 4.60
CA MET A 219 -9.85 -5.42 5.23
C MET A 219 -11.23 -6.01 4.92
N GLN A 220 -12.07 -5.30 4.15
CA GLN A 220 -13.45 -5.69 3.88
C GLN A 220 -13.62 -6.06 2.41
N GLY A 221 -13.90 -7.33 2.16
CA GLY A 221 -14.54 -7.78 0.91
C GLY A 221 -13.65 -7.90 -0.33
N CYS A 222 -12.31 -7.81 -0.24
CA CYS A 222 -11.46 -8.22 -1.37
C CYS A 222 -10.06 -8.70 -0.99
N GLN A 223 -9.53 -9.62 -1.80
CA GLN A 223 -8.12 -9.97 -1.79
C GLN A 223 -7.32 -8.88 -2.50
N SER A 224 -6.24 -8.44 -1.87
CA SER A 224 -5.31 -7.44 -2.42
C SER A 224 -3.90 -7.72 -1.92
N TRP A 225 -2.91 -7.12 -2.58
CA TRP A 225 -1.50 -7.24 -2.17
C TRP A 225 -1.22 -6.62 -0.79
N TYR A 226 -2.14 -5.85 -0.22
CA TYR A 226 -2.03 -5.29 1.14
C TYR A 226 -2.09 -6.35 2.24
N LEU A 227 -2.72 -7.49 1.94
CA LEU A 227 -3.05 -8.52 2.91
C LEU A 227 -2.09 -9.70 2.79
N ASP A 228 -1.77 -10.31 3.92
CA ASP A 228 -1.14 -11.63 3.95
C ASP A 228 -2.19 -12.75 3.71
N PRO A 229 -1.76 -14.02 3.55
CA PRO A 229 -2.69 -15.15 3.38
C PRO A 229 -3.66 -15.35 4.55
N ALA A 230 -3.34 -14.85 5.75
CA ALA A 230 -4.23 -14.85 6.91
C ALA A 230 -5.19 -13.64 6.94
N GLY A 231 -5.19 -12.82 5.87
CA GLY A 231 -6.04 -11.65 5.74
C GLY A 231 -5.60 -10.45 6.57
N ARG A 232 -4.38 -10.44 7.15
CA ARG A 232 -3.87 -9.33 7.96
C ARG A 232 -3.27 -8.26 7.09
N ASN A 233 -3.51 -6.99 7.43
CA ASN A 233 -2.83 -5.87 6.80
C ASN A 233 -1.33 -5.91 7.12
N THR A 234 -0.51 -5.82 6.10
CA THR A 234 0.97 -5.84 6.20
C THR A 234 1.61 -4.67 5.47
N ALA A 235 0.80 -3.80 4.85
CA ALA A 235 1.29 -2.74 3.98
C ALA A 235 0.81 -1.36 4.44
N LEU A 236 -0.49 -1.18 4.61
CA LEU A 236 -1.11 0.15 4.70
C LEU A 236 -1.08 0.69 6.13
N TRP A 237 -0.85 1.99 6.27
CA TRP A 237 -1.06 2.70 7.52
C TRP A 237 -2.57 2.83 7.79
N PRO A 238 -3.10 2.30 8.92
CA PRO A 238 -4.53 2.29 9.20
C PRO A 238 -4.99 3.61 9.81
N GLY A 239 -4.81 4.73 9.09
CA GLY A 239 -5.22 6.05 9.53
C GLY A 239 -4.79 7.18 8.60
N PHE A 240 -4.95 8.40 9.09
CA PHE A 240 -4.49 9.62 8.44
C PHE A 240 -2.96 9.69 8.42
N SER A 241 -2.37 10.20 7.34
CA SER A 241 -0.93 10.48 7.28
C SER A 241 -0.51 11.51 8.32
N LEU A 242 -1.41 12.42 8.72
CA LEU A 242 -1.17 13.33 9.84
C LEU A 242 -0.92 12.58 11.17
N SER A 243 -1.65 11.48 11.41
CA SER A 243 -1.45 10.66 12.62
C SER A 243 -0.11 9.93 12.61
N TYR A 244 0.41 9.58 11.42
CA TYR A 244 1.76 9.04 11.28
C TYR A 244 2.80 10.12 11.54
N TRP A 245 2.66 11.29 10.90
CA TRP A 245 3.52 12.44 11.13
C TRP A 245 3.66 12.79 12.61
N TRP A 246 2.54 12.83 13.35
CA TRP A 246 2.55 13.07 14.79
C TRP A 246 3.41 12.06 15.56
N ARG A 247 3.30 10.76 15.24
CA ARG A 247 4.08 9.70 15.87
C ARG A 247 5.56 9.73 15.52
N THR A 248 5.88 10.20 14.32
CA THR A 248 7.27 10.33 13.83
C THR A 248 7.86 11.72 14.04
N ARG A 249 7.11 12.67 14.62
CA ARG A 249 7.55 14.06 14.76
C ARG A 249 8.73 14.18 15.73
N HIS A 250 8.75 13.36 16.78
CA HIS A 250 9.81 13.35 17.76
C HIS A 250 10.29 11.92 18.02
N PHE A 251 11.59 11.79 18.24
CA PHE A 251 12.20 10.56 18.69
C PHE A 251 11.91 10.36 20.18
N ASN A 252 11.42 9.17 20.56
CA ASN A 252 11.16 8.83 21.96
C ASN A 252 12.16 7.78 22.45
N ALA A 253 13.19 8.23 23.17
CA ALA A 253 14.26 7.38 23.67
C ALA A 253 13.79 6.23 24.59
N LYS A 254 12.60 6.36 25.22
CA LYS A 254 12.04 5.32 26.12
C LYS A 254 11.63 4.05 25.38
N ASP A 255 11.35 4.16 24.08
CA ASP A 255 10.93 3.03 23.25
C ASP A 255 12.08 2.07 22.93
N PHE A 256 13.30 2.47 23.25
CA PHE A 256 14.54 1.81 22.82
C PHE A 256 15.38 1.35 24.01
N GLU A 257 16.24 0.38 23.71
CA GLU A 257 17.33 -0.05 24.56
C GLU A 257 18.65 0.09 23.80
N TYR A 258 19.71 0.29 24.58
CA TYR A 258 21.04 0.62 24.08
C TYR A 258 22.03 -0.33 24.75
N ALA A 259 22.83 -1.02 23.94
CA ALA A 259 23.97 -1.79 24.43
C ALA A 259 25.27 -1.02 24.13
#